data_AF-A0A2D9H2C6-F1
#
_entry.id   AF-A0A2D9H2C6-F1
#
_cell.length_a   1.000
_cell.length_b   1.000
_cell.length_c   1.000
_cell.angle_alpha   90.00
_cell.angle_beta   90.00
_cell.angle_gamma   90.00
#
_symmetry.space_group_name_H-M   'P 1'
#
loop_
_entity.id
_entity.type
_entity.pdbx_description
1 polymer ?
#
loop_
_entity_poly.entity_id
_entity_poly.type
_entity_poly.pdbx_seq_one_letter_code
_entity_poly.pdbx_strand_id
1 'polypeptide(L)'
;MQVPRSVAAAAHRATVAGTVAAPGPRGPSRVAVEQNGAVQERHEVPEVQVTALWLPGAERATLRAGAHERLGGRVTRLCPACASVEHGRPHVRGRHVSLAYAPGVVLIASTTVPVGIDVEEGGELAWTRVEAVLKCTGEGLRRDPRDVGDDTAEGLSTQPLPLPAGWVGTVATAVPARLSWAARGAPSRTTTA
;
A
#
# COMPACT_ATOMS: atom_id res chain seq x y z
N MET A 1 28.36 64.89 -28.26
CA MET A 1 26.97 65.39 -28.27
C MET A 1 26.26 64.72 -29.43
N GLN A 2 25.29 63.85 -29.13
CA GLN A 2 24.18 63.30 -29.94
C GLN A 2 23.97 61.82 -29.62
N VAL A 3 22.93 61.58 -28.82
CA VAL A 3 22.47 60.27 -28.33
C VAL A 3 21.32 59.81 -29.24
N PRO A 4 21.25 58.52 -29.63
CA PRO A 4 19.99 57.93 -30.04
C PRO A 4 19.52 56.85 -29.06
N ARG A 5 18.46 57.24 -28.34
CA ARG A 5 17.20 56.50 -28.06
C ARG A 5 17.29 55.01 -27.74
N SER A 6 17.16 54.75 -26.43
CA SER A 6 16.72 53.51 -25.80
C SER A 6 15.35 53.04 -26.31
N VAL A 7 15.25 51.76 -26.66
CA VAL A 7 13.96 51.05 -26.76
C VAL A 7 13.90 50.06 -25.61
N ALA A 8 13.04 50.35 -24.63
CA ALA A 8 12.73 49.47 -23.52
C ALA A 8 11.87 48.32 -24.02
N ALA A 9 12.36 47.08 -23.90
CA ALA A 9 11.53 45.89 -24.12
C ALA A 9 10.69 45.66 -22.86
N ALA A 10 9.38 45.81 -23.00
CA ALA A 10 8.39 45.62 -21.96
C ALA A 10 8.40 44.18 -21.43
N ALA A 11 8.36 44.06 -20.11
CA ALA A 11 8.16 42.81 -19.41
C ALA A 11 6.71 42.30 -19.59
N HIS A 12 6.55 41.11 -20.15
CA HIS A 12 5.35 40.32 -19.97
C HIS A 12 5.66 39.14 -19.04
N ARG A 13 5.44 39.35 -17.73
CA ARG A 13 5.26 38.23 -16.80
C ARG A 13 3.84 37.71 -16.98
N ALA A 14 3.71 36.54 -17.61
CA ALA A 14 2.49 35.76 -17.55
C ALA A 14 2.38 35.15 -16.14
N THR A 15 1.52 35.72 -15.30
CA THR A 15 1.14 35.11 -14.03
C THR A 15 0.15 33.99 -14.34
N VAL A 16 0.63 32.74 -14.40
CA VAL A 16 -0.26 31.58 -14.37
C VAL A 16 -0.61 31.32 -12.91
N ALA A 17 -1.81 31.73 -12.51
CA ALA A 17 -2.44 31.26 -11.29
C ALA A 17 -2.82 29.79 -11.48
N GLY A 18 -1.86 28.89 -11.21
CA GLY A 18 -2.08 27.45 -11.16
C GLY A 18 -2.22 27.02 -9.71
N THR A 19 -3.41 26.58 -9.32
CA THR A 19 -3.65 25.88 -8.06
C THR A 19 -2.65 24.73 -7.94
N VAL A 20 -1.81 24.74 -6.90
CA VAL A 20 -0.88 23.64 -6.63
C VAL A 20 -1.71 22.46 -6.17
N ALA A 21 -2.06 21.57 -7.10
CA ALA A 21 -2.60 20.27 -6.76
C ALA A 21 -1.55 19.51 -5.93
N ALA A 22 -1.98 18.86 -4.86
CA ALA A 22 -1.13 18.01 -4.06
C ALA A 22 -0.41 16.99 -4.97
N PRO A 23 0.89 16.71 -4.76
CA PRO A 23 1.59 15.75 -5.59
C PRO A 23 0.90 14.39 -5.49
N GLY A 24 0.38 13.90 -6.61
CA GLY A 24 -0.19 12.57 -6.73
C GLY A 24 0.85 11.48 -6.37
N PRO A 25 0.40 10.24 -6.12
CA PRO A 25 1.31 9.14 -5.81
C PRO A 25 2.35 9.01 -6.93
N ARG A 26 3.64 8.99 -6.56
CA ARG A 26 4.71 8.73 -7.51
C ARG A 26 4.46 7.34 -8.11
N GLY A 27 4.21 7.28 -9.41
CA GLY A 27 4.10 6.03 -10.15
C GLY A 27 5.40 5.20 -10.07
N PRO A 28 5.36 3.93 -10.50
CA PRO A 28 6.54 3.06 -10.45
C PRO A 28 7.74 3.69 -11.16
N SER A 29 8.94 3.43 -10.64
CA SER A 29 10.21 3.86 -11.22
C SER A 29 10.32 3.38 -12.68
N ARG A 30 10.55 4.30 -13.61
CA ARG A 30 10.80 3.99 -15.02
C ARG A 30 12.29 3.73 -15.21
N VAL A 31 12.64 2.56 -15.74
CA VAL A 31 14.02 2.28 -16.18
C VAL A 31 14.03 2.29 -17.71
N ALA A 32 14.72 3.28 -18.29
CA ALA A 32 14.98 3.30 -19.72
C ALA A 32 16.09 2.29 -20.02
N VAL A 33 15.77 1.26 -20.81
CA VAL A 33 16.78 0.33 -21.33
C VAL A 33 16.85 0.55 -22.84
N GLU A 34 18.01 0.97 -23.33
CA GLU A 34 18.27 1.08 -24.76
C GLU A 34 18.66 -0.29 -25.30
N GLN A 35 17.79 -0.89 -26.11
CA GLN A 35 18.08 -2.10 -26.88
C GLN A 35 17.76 -1.86 -28.35
N ASN A 36 18.75 -2.03 -29.23
CA ASN A 36 18.61 -1.91 -30.69
C ASN A 36 18.00 -0.58 -31.18
N GLY A 37 18.35 0.55 -30.55
CA GLY A 37 17.88 1.89 -30.98
C GLY A 37 16.41 2.19 -30.67
N ALA A 38 15.71 1.30 -29.95
CA ALA A 38 14.37 1.55 -29.42
C ALA A 38 14.45 1.77 -27.90
N VAL A 39 13.89 2.88 -27.42
CA VAL A 39 13.67 3.10 -25.98
C VAL A 39 12.50 2.21 -25.57
N GLN A 40 12.79 1.10 -24.88
CA GLN A 40 11.74 0.31 -24.23
C GLN A 40 11.63 0.77 -22.78
N GLU A 41 10.49 1.36 -22.42
CA GLU A 41 10.15 1.59 -21.02
C GLU A 41 9.92 0.21 -20.37
N ARG A 42 10.90 -0.26 -19.57
CA ARG A 42 10.66 -1.40 -18.68
C ARG A 42 10.15 -0.84 -17.36
N HIS A 43 8.89 -1.14 -17.07
CA HIS A 43 8.34 -0.92 -15.75
C HIS A 43 8.97 -1.97 -14.83
N GLU A 44 9.77 -1.52 -13.87
CA GLU A 44 10.23 -2.41 -12.80
C GLU A 44 8.98 -2.87 -12.04
N VAL A 45 8.72 -4.18 -12.06
CA VAL A 45 7.58 -4.76 -11.34
C VAL A 45 7.90 -4.68 -9.85
N PRO A 46 7.16 -3.88 -9.05
CA PRO A 46 7.45 -3.75 -7.64
C PRO A 46 7.30 -5.09 -6.93
N GLU A 47 8.12 -5.32 -5.92
CA GLU A 47 7.94 -6.45 -5.00
C GLU A 47 7.06 -5.99 -3.83
N VAL A 48 6.08 -6.82 -3.45
CA VAL A 48 5.37 -6.70 -2.19
C VAL A 48 5.87 -7.74 -1.21
N GLN A 49 6.46 -7.27 -0.12
CA GLN A 49 6.94 -8.13 0.96
C GLN A 49 5.82 -8.33 1.95
N VAL A 50 5.38 -9.58 2.10
CA VAL A 50 4.36 -9.99 3.06
C VAL A 50 5.00 -10.89 4.11
N THR A 51 4.83 -10.54 5.38
CA THR A 51 5.21 -11.40 6.51
C THR A 51 3.97 -11.74 7.33
N ALA A 52 3.73 -13.04 7.55
CA ALA A 52 2.83 -13.52 8.58
C ALA A 52 3.59 -13.73 9.88
N LEU A 53 3.17 -13.05 10.95
CA LEU A 53 3.69 -13.24 12.30
C LEU A 53 2.62 -13.91 13.15
N TRP A 54 2.83 -15.19 13.45
CA TRP A 54 1.97 -16.01 14.29
C TRP A 54 2.44 -15.95 15.74
N LEU A 55 1.59 -15.45 16.62
CA LEU A 55 1.76 -15.44 18.07
C LEU A 55 0.45 -15.90 18.70
N PRO A 56 0.16 -17.21 18.74
CA PRO A 56 -1.13 -17.69 19.21
C PRO A 56 -1.37 -17.32 20.68
N GLY A 57 -2.60 -16.91 20.99
CA GLY A 57 -2.97 -16.40 22.32
C GLY A 57 -2.49 -14.97 22.62
N ALA A 58 -1.71 -14.34 21.73
CA ALA A 58 -1.28 -12.97 21.91
C ALA A 58 -2.42 -11.98 21.65
N GLU A 59 -2.51 -10.96 22.49
CA GLU A 59 -3.41 -9.84 22.27
C GLU A 59 -2.98 -8.99 21.07
N ARG A 60 -3.93 -8.23 20.53
CA ARG A 60 -3.70 -7.32 19.38
C ARG A 60 -2.58 -6.31 19.65
N ALA A 61 -2.41 -5.85 20.89
CA ALA A 61 -1.34 -4.93 21.26
C ALA A 61 0.05 -5.54 21.06
N THR A 62 0.23 -6.82 21.45
CA THR A 62 1.47 -7.59 21.28
C THR A 62 1.74 -7.86 19.80
N LEU A 63 0.73 -8.27 19.04
CA LEU A 63 0.83 -8.44 17.59
C LEU A 63 1.24 -7.13 16.90
N ARG A 64 0.64 -6.00 17.30
CA ARG A 64 0.98 -4.67 16.78
C ARG A 64 2.43 -4.29 17.09
N ALA A 65 2.91 -4.57 18.30
CA ALA A 65 4.29 -4.32 18.67
C ALA A 65 5.27 -5.14 17.82
N GLY A 66 5.02 -6.44 17.66
CA GLY A 66 5.83 -7.31 16.78
C GLY A 66 5.80 -6.87 15.32
N ALA A 67 4.66 -6.39 14.82
CA ALA A 67 4.57 -5.81 13.48
C ALA A 67 5.41 -4.55 13.33
N HIS A 68 5.42 -3.67 14.33
CA HIS A 68 6.25 -2.46 14.31
C HIS A 68 7.74 -2.79 14.33
N GLU A 69 8.16 -3.75 15.16
CA GLU A 69 9.54 -4.25 15.18
C GLU A 69 9.96 -4.80 13.81
N ARG A 70 9.09 -5.61 13.18
CA ARG A 70 9.36 -6.24 11.88
C ARG A 70 9.43 -5.25 10.72
N LEU A 71 8.62 -4.19 10.76
CA LEU A 71 8.66 -3.10 9.77
C LEU A 71 9.96 -2.30 9.85
N GLY A 72 10.49 -2.16 11.06
CA GLY A 72 11.68 -1.35 11.36
C GLY A 72 11.43 0.15 11.18
N GLY A 73 12.31 0.96 11.76
CA GLY A 73 12.20 2.41 11.75
C GLY A 73 11.00 2.93 12.56
N ARG A 74 10.70 4.23 12.40
CA ARG A 74 9.59 4.88 13.11
C ARG A 74 8.28 4.65 12.36
N VAL A 75 7.37 3.87 12.95
CA VAL A 75 5.99 3.71 12.48
C VAL A 75 5.13 4.85 13.06
N THR A 76 4.50 5.63 12.19
CA THR A 76 3.58 6.71 12.59
C THR A 76 2.17 6.44 12.10
N ARG A 77 1.18 7.12 12.71
CA ARG A 77 -0.20 7.11 12.25
C ARG A 77 -0.75 8.53 12.31
N LEU A 78 -1.70 8.80 11.42
CA LEU A 78 -2.55 9.96 11.50
C LEU A 78 -3.89 9.57 10.87
N CYS A 79 -4.94 9.55 11.67
CA CYS A 79 -6.28 9.30 11.14
C CYS A 79 -6.76 10.55 10.39
N PRO A 80 -7.13 10.44 9.10
CA PRO A 80 -7.65 11.59 8.36
C PRO A 80 -9.02 12.08 8.85
N ALA A 81 -9.75 11.27 9.62
CA ALA A 81 -11.08 11.62 10.13
C ALA A 81 -11.05 12.41 11.45
N CYS A 82 -10.15 12.06 12.37
CA CYS A 82 -10.12 12.63 13.73
C CYS A 82 -8.73 13.12 14.18
N ALA A 83 -7.72 13.06 13.30
CA ALA A 83 -6.33 13.41 13.58
C ALA A 83 -5.64 12.60 14.70
N SER A 84 -6.23 11.49 15.17
CA SER A 84 -5.61 10.62 16.16
C SER A 84 -4.33 9.96 15.62
N VAL A 85 -3.35 9.77 16.52
CA VAL A 85 -2.11 9.02 16.28
C VAL A 85 -2.18 7.58 16.80
N GLU A 86 -3.28 7.20 17.45
CA GLU A 86 -3.48 5.86 18.01
C GLU A 86 -3.97 4.87 16.96
N HIS A 87 -4.69 5.37 15.95
CA HIS A 87 -5.31 4.58 14.88
C HIS A 87 -5.13 5.23 13.51
N GLY A 88 -5.68 4.57 12.48
CA GLY A 88 -5.49 4.93 11.08
C GLY A 88 -4.37 4.13 10.42
N ARG A 89 -4.16 4.37 9.12
CA ARG A 89 -3.17 3.65 8.32
C ARG A 89 -1.75 3.89 8.90
N PRO A 90 -0.95 2.83 9.11
CA PRO A 90 0.44 3.00 9.51
C PRO A 90 1.26 3.60 8.36
N HIS A 91 2.28 4.37 8.70
CA HIS A 91 3.22 4.95 7.76
C HIS A 91 4.65 4.66 8.22
N VAL A 92 5.49 4.26 7.28
CA VAL A 92 6.94 4.11 7.45
C VAL A 92 7.61 4.90 6.34
N ARG A 93 8.65 5.68 6.66
CA ARG A 93 9.29 6.57 5.70
C ARG A 93 9.74 5.80 4.45
N GLY A 94 9.27 6.22 3.28
CA GLY A 94 9.67 5.66 1.99
C GLY A 94 9.00 4.33 1.61
N ARG A 95 7.99 3.87 2.37
CA ARG A 95 7.28 2.61 2.09
C ARG A 95 5.79 2.77 2.32
N HIS A 96 4.99 2.13 1.46
CA HIS A 96 3.59 1.87 1.75
C HIS A 96 3.49 0.61 2.58
N VAL A 97 2.71 0.67 3.66
CA VAL A 97 2.53 -0.45 4.58
C VAL A 97 1.06 -0.68 4.87
N SER A 98 0.67 -1.94 4.98
CA SER A 98 -0.67 -2.35 5.43
C SER A 98 -0.55 -3.49 6.41
N LEU A 99 -1.42 -3.49 7.42
CA LEU A 99 -1.48 -4.51 8.47
C LEU A 99 -2.88 -5.11 8.51
N ALA A 100 -2.98 -6.42 8.70
CA ALA A 100 -4.23 -7.13 8.98
C ALA A 100 -4.05 -8.01 10.21
N TYR A 101 -5.10 -8.14 11.00
CA TYR A 101 -5.06 -8.86 12.27
C TYR A 101 -6.22 -9.82 12.34
N ALA A 102 -5.95 -11.03 12.81
CA ALA A 102 -6.93 -12.02 13.19
C ALA A 102 -6.40 -12.78 14.43
N PRO A 103 -7.18 -13.68 15.05
CA PRO A 103 -6.75 -14.34 16.29
C PRO A 103 -5.35 -14.95 16.21
N GLY A 104 -4.42 -14.45 17.03
CA GLY A 104 -3.04 -14.97 17.08
C GLY A 104 -2.16 -14.68 15.87
N VAL A 105 -2.57 -13.80 14.94
CA VAL A 105 -1.77 -13.46 13.76
C VAL A 105 -1.86 -11.99 13.36
N VAL A 106 -0.74 -11.46 12.88
CA VAL A 106 -0.70 -10.22 12.11
C VAL A 106 -0.02 -10.46 10.76
N LEU A 107 -0.67 -10.03 9.69
CA LEU A 107 -0.05 -9.93 8.38
C LEU A 107 0.50 -8.52 8.18
N ILE A 108 1.69 -8.45 7.61
CA ILE A 108 2.45 -7.21 7.41
C ILE A 108 2.82 -7.14 5.93
N ALA A 109 2.21 -6.22 5.18
CA ALA A 109 2.58 -5.93 3.80
C ALA A 109 3.39 -4.64 3.72
N SER A 110 4.47 -4.65 2.94
CA SER A 110 5.31 -3.47 2.68
C SER A 110 5.80 -3.46 1.24
N THR A 111 5.74 -2.30 0.59
CA THR A 111 6.22 -2.10 -0.79
C THR A 111 6.43 -0.60 -1.10
N THR A 112 6.73 -0.26 -2.35
CA THR A 112 6.94 1.09 -2.86
C THR A 112 5.69 1.72 -3.49
N VAL A 113 4.61 0.94 -3.67
CA VAL A 113 3.32 1.38 -4.23
C VAL A 113 2.19 1.20 -3.21
N PRO A 114 1.02 1.87 -3.32
CA PRO A 114 -0.09 1.63 -2.41
C PRO A 114 -0.41 0.14 -2.28
N VAL A 115 -0.63 -0.29 -1.03
CA VAL A 115 -0.85 -1.69 -0.68
C VAL A 115 -1.92 -1.80 0.40
N GLY A 116 -2.76 -2.82 0.27
CA GLY A 116 -3.69 -3.28 1.28
C GLY A 116 -3.50 -4.78 1.52
N ILE A 117 -3.80 -5.25 2.72
CA ILE A 117 -3.74 -6.67 3.06
C ILE A 117 -4.87 -7.00 4.02
N ASP A 118 -5.41 -8.21 3.91
CA ASP A 118 -6.40 -8.73 4.84
C ASP A 118 -6.25 -10.22 5.14
N VAL A 119 -6.79 -10.67 6.28
CA VAL A 119 -6.71 -12.05 6.78
C VAL A 119 -7.91 -12.41 7.64
N GLU A 120 -8.42 -13.63 7.48
CA GLU A 120 -9.54 -14.17 8.27
C GLU A 120 -9.32 -15.66 8.61
N GLU A 121 -9.85 -16.10 9.75
CA GLU A 121 -9.96 -17.51 10.16
C GLU A 121 -11.33 -18.06 9.73
N GLY A 122 -11.42 -19.32 9.28
CA GLY A 122 -12.69 -19.99 8.93
C GLY A 122 -13.30 -19.58 7.57
N GLY A 123 -12.99 -18.36 7.11
CA GLY A 123 -12.83 -17.99 5.71
C GLY A 123 -14.05 -17.50 4.92
N GLU A 124 -13.87 -16.33 4.29
CA GLU A 124 -14.47 -15.92 3.00
C GLU A 124 -13.39 -15.20 2.17
N LEU A 125 -12.75 -15.89 1.20
CA LEU A 125 -11.70 -15.29 0.37
C LEU A 125 -12.15 -13.99 -0.32
N ALA A 126 -13.41 -13.96 -0.78
CA ALA A 126 -14.02 -12.78 -1.39
C ALA A 126 -14.02 -11.57 -0.45
N TRP A 127 -14.33 -11.79 0.84
CA TRP A 127 -14.30 -10.73 1.84
C TRP A 127 -12.88 -10.17 2.03
N THR A 128 -11.89 -11.05 2.21
CA THR A 128 -10.50 -10.59 2.37
C THR A 128 -9.98 -9.81 1.17
N ARG A 129 -10.47 -10.13 -0.04
CA ARG A 129 -10.15 -9.34 -1.24
C ARG A 129 -10.73 -7.94 -1.16
N VAL A 130 -12.02 -7.82 -0.85
CA VAL A 130 -12.71 -6.52 -0.73
C VAL A 130 -12.03 -5.65 0.32
N GLU A 131 -11.73 -6.20 1.49
CA GLU A 131 -11.00 -5.49 2.54
C GLU A 131 -9.60 -5.05 2.10
N ALA A 132 -8.84 -5.93 1.42
CA ALA A 132 -7.52 -5.61 0.91
C ALA A 132 -7.59 -4.46 -0.12
N VAL A 133 -8.60 -4.45 -1.01
CA VAL A 133 -8.82 -3.37 -1.98
C VAL A 133 -9.10 -2.04 -1.26
N LEU A 134 -10.06 -2.00 -0.34
CA LEU A 134 -10.39 -0.79 0.43
C LEU A 134 -9.20 -0.28 1.26
N LYS A 135 -8.39 -1.21 1.78
CA LYS A 135 -7.14 -0.92 2.47
C LYS A 135 -6.02 -0.50 1.52
N CYS A 136 -6.06 -0.79 0.24
CA CYS A 136 -5.09 -0.34 -0.76
C CYS A 136 -5.43 1.09 -1.23
N THR A 137 -6.68 1.32 -1.63
CA THR A 137 -7.17 2.63 -2.10
C THR A 137 -7.21 3.67 -0.99
N GLY A 138 -7.38 3.23 0.27
CA GLY A 138 -7.48 4.11 1.44
C GLY A 138 -8.88 4.69 1.63
N GLU A 139 -9.87 4.17 0.93
CA GLU A 139 -11.28 4.55 1.05
C GLU A 139 -11.85 4.10 2.39
N GLY A 140 -11.45 2.92 2.88
CA GLY A 140 -12.06 2.31 4.05
C GLY A 140 -13.58 2.21 3.86
N LEU A 141 -14.35 2.40 4.94
CA LEU A 141 -15.82 2.33 4.90
C LEU A 141 -16.50 3.56 4.29
N ARG A 142 -15.75 4.49 3.68
CA ARG A 142 -16.36 5.58 2.89
C ARG A 142 -16.94 5.08 1.56
N ARG A 143 -16.51 3.89 1.14
CA ARG A 143 -17.05 3.13 0.02
C ARG A 143 -17.79 1.92 0.57
N ASP A 144 -18.96 1.62 0.02
CA ASP A 144 -19.67 0.39 0.37
C ASP A 144 -18.86 -0.82 -0.11
N PRO A 145 -18.58 -1.82 0.74
CA PRO A 145 -17.88 -3.04 0.34
C PRO A 145 -18.53 -3.76 -0.86
N ARG A 146 -19.85 -3.61 -1.04
CA ARG A 146 -20.59 -4.20 -2.16
C ARG A 146 -20.33 -3.53 -3.50
N ASP A 147 -19.79 -2.32 -3.48
CA ASP A 147 -19.46 -1.55 -4.68
C ASP A 147 -18.04 -1.85 -5.19
N VAL A 148 -17.28 -2.73 -4.52
CA VAL A 148 -15.93 -3.14 -4.95
C VAL A 148 -16.05 -4.12 -6.12
N GLY A 149 -15.55 -3.69 -7.28
CA GLY A 149 -15.52 -4.47 -8.52
C GLY A 149 -14.34 -5.46 -8.57
N ASP A 150 -14.17 -6.06 -9.75
CA ASP A 150 -13.01 -6.91 -10.03
C ASP A 150 -11.71 -6.09 -10.20
N ASP A 151 -10.56 -6.76 -10.27
CA ASP A 151 -9.24 -6.11 -10.34
C ASP A 151 -9.10 -5.15 -11.53
N THR A 152 -9.75 -5.48 -12.65
CA THR A 152 -9.70 -4.65 -13.86
C THR A 152 -10.49 -3.37 -13.67
N ALA A 153 -11.71 -3.48 -13.12
CA ALA A 153 -12.55 -2.33 -12.81
C ALA A 153 -11.91 -1.40 -11.77
N GLU A 154 -11.19 -1.96 -10.80
CA GLU A 154 -10.48 -1.19 -9.78
C GLU A 154 -9.16 -0.60 -10.27
N GLY A 155 -8.60 -1.11 -11.37
CA GLY A 155 -7.24 -0.76 -11.80
C GLY A 155 -6.18 -1.18 -10.78
N LEU A 156 -6.39 -2.32 -10.12
CA LEU A 156 -5.54 -2.86 -9.05
C LEU A 156 -5.09 -4.30 -9.41
N SER A 157 -4.22 -4.87 -8.58
CA SER A 157 -3.89 -6.30 -8.64
C SER A 157 -4.06 -6.93 -7.26
N THR A 158 -4.79 -8.04 -7.18
CA THR A 158 -4.98 -8.81 -5.96
C THR A 158 -4.37 -10.21 -6.09
N GLN A 159 -3.82 -10.72 -4.99
CA GLN A 159 -3.23 -12.06 -4.92
C GLN A 159 -3.64 -12.74 -3.60
N PRO A 160 -4.12 -13.99 -3.64
CA PRO A 160 -4.33 -14.77 -2.42
C PRO A 160 -2.98 -15.08 -1.75
N LEU A 161 -2.99 -15.17 -0.43
CA LEU A 161 -1.79 -15.42 0.36
C LEU A 161 -1.61 -16.92 0.67
N PRO A 162 -0.37 -17.44 0.69
CA PRO A 162 -0.10 -18.85 0.97
C PRO A 162 -0.18 -19.14 2.48
N LEU A 163 -1.40 -19.02 3.02
CA LEU A 163 -1.73 -19.24 4.43
C LEU A 163 -2.01 -20.74 4.72
N PRO A 164 -1.85 -21.18 5.99
CA PRO A 164 -2.24 -22.52 6.41
C PRO A 164 -3.73 -22.80 6.20
N ALA A 165 -4.11 -24.08 6.15
CA ALA A 165 -5.51 -24.48 6.08
C ALA A 165 -6.34 -23.88 7.23
N GLY A 166 -7.57 -23.48 6.94
CA GLY A 166 -8.44 -22.76 7.88
C GLY A 166 -8.23 -21.25 7.90
N TRP A 167 -7.26 -20.73 7.14
CA TRP A 167 -6.97 -19.31 7.03
C TRP A 167 -7.05 -18.85 5.58
N VAL A 168 -7.60 -17.66 5.38
CA VAL A 168 -7.67 -17.00 4.08
C VAL A 168 -7.13 -15.60 4.19
N GLY A 169 -6.59 -15.06 3.11
CA GLY A 169 -6.04 -13.72 3.10
C GLY A 169 -5.66 -13.28 1.71
N THR A 170 -5.68 -11.97 1.52
CA THR A 170 -5.45 -11.33 0.22
C THR A 170 -4.55 -10.12 0.40
N VAL A 171 -3.63 -9.93 -0.54
CA VAL A 171 -2.88 -8.67 -0.71
C VAL A 171 -3.35 -7.97 -1.98
N ALA A 172 -3.51 -6.66 -1.92
CA ALA A 172 -3.86 -5.80 -3.04
C ALA A 172 -2.79 -4.74 -3.25
N THR A 173 -2.40 -4.48 -4.50
CA THR A 173 -1.44 -3.43 -4.87
C THR A 173 -2.01 -2.56 -6.00
N ALA A 174 -1.60 -1.29 -6.04
CA ALA A 174 -2.03 -0.33 -7.06
C ALA A 174 -1.61 -0.68 -8.50
N VAL A 175 -0.65 -1.60 -8.65
CA VAL A 175 -0.16 -2.13 -9.91
C VAL A 175 0.18 -3.62 -9.70
N PRO A 176 0.31 -4.43 -10.76
CA PRO A 176 0.84 -5.78 -10.64
C PRO A 176 2.19 -5.78 -9.92
N ALA A 177 2.33 -6.64 -8.92
CA ALA A 177 3.50 -6.72 -8.06
C ALA A 177 3.90 -8.19 -7.84
N ARG A 178 5.20 -8.46 -7.66
CA ARG A 178 5.67 -9.80 -7.27
C ARG A 178 5.47 -10.00 -5.78
N LEU A 179 4.81 -11.08 -5.37
CA LEU A 179 4.70 -11.45 -3.96
C LEU A 179 6.01 -12.08 -3.46
N SER A 180 6.55 -11.53 -2.38
CA SER A 180 7.60 -12.14 -1.56
C SER A 180 7.01 -12.47 -0.19
N TRP A 181 7.05 -13.75 0.19
CA TRP A 181 6.35 -14.27 1.36
C TRP A 181 7.31 -14.79 2.43
N ALA A 182 7.00 -14.50 3.69
CA ALA A 182 7.63 -15.12 4.84
C ALA A 182 6.60 -15.42 5.94
N ALA A 183 6.74 -16.55 6.62
CA ALA A 183 5.98 -16.87 7.83
C ALA A 183 6.93 -17.02 9.03
N ARG A 184 6.52 -16.52 10.19
CA ARG A 184 7.22 -16.64 11.48
C ARG A 184 6.26 -17.20 12.52
N GLY A 185 6.66 -18.25 13.22
CA GLY A 185 5.75 -19.03 14.06
C GLY A 185 4.80 -19.90 13.23
N ALA A 186 3.78 -20.45 13.90
CA ALA A 186 2.72 -21.24 13.29
C ALA A 186 1.40 -20.97 14.03
N PRO A 187 0.23 -21.15 13.38
CA PRO A 187 -1.06 -21.08 14.07
C PRO A 187 -1.13 -22.10 15.20
N SER A 188 -1.96 -21.83 16.21
CA SER A 188 -2.34 -22.87 17.16
C SER A 188 -2.91 -24.06 16.40
N ARG A 189 -2.48 -25.28 16.74
CA ARG A 189 -3.21 -26.46 16.32
C ARG A 189 -4.55 -26.43 17.03
N THR A 190 -5.61 -26.03 16.35
CA THR A 190 -6.95 -26.41 16.77
C THR A 190 -7.02 -27.90 16.52
N THR A 191 -6.83 -28.71 17.58
CA THR A 191 -7.21 -30.11 17.56
C THR A 191 -8.72 -30.11 17.36
N THR A 192 -9.16 -30.18 16.11
CA THR A 192 -10.55 -30.53 15.82
C THR A 192 -10.69 -31.99 16.23
N ALA A 193 -11.31 -32.21 17.38
CA ALA A 193 -11.81 -33.52 17.81
C ALA A 193 -13.05 -33.89 16.98
#